data_AF-A0A7S4T0D3-F1
#
_entry.id   AF-A0A7S4T0D3-F1
#
_cell.length_a   1.000
_cell.length_b   1.000
_cell.length_c   1.000
_cell.angle_alpha   90.00
_cell.angle_beta   90.00
_cell.angle_gamma   90.00
#
_symmetry.space_group_name_H-M   'P 1'
#
loop_
_entity.id
_entity.type
_entity.pdbx_description
1 polymer ?
#
loop_
_entity_poly.entity_id
_entity_poly.type
_entity_poly.pdbx_seq_one_letter_code
_entity_poly.pdbx_strand_id
1 'polypeptide(L)'
;GCRGVGPSFTVTSVASTEPGAGRGEDGMEKLQKGNVIMTLDNQPALELLQQVTERANDEDKTLLRSGWLLCGISEESASPPVEDTNIQAPRDFLIRQVVGLVPEPKAIVVGARVSVGDTFRFHVRAANTAKDDLKLMISRAKTERLFFSTGSSAGVPLAAVQVSCVGRGKGLYGRSNVDLEIIEELVDGAVAGSDDDDHDEEPPVAGFFANGEIGPVGLTGFGNDVSSGTFVHGFTTVVAVLSDFSEDKKKRGDTSSQPASSTFDDMEEDAWG
;
A
#
# COMPACT_ATOMS: atom_id res chain seq x y z
N GLY A 1 -3.16 -5.81 -0.45
CA GLY A 1 -4.45 -6.48 -0.57
C GLY A 1 -5.14 -6.65 0.75
N CYS A 2 -5.86 -5.60 1.14
CA CYS A 2 -6.83 -5.65 2.22
C CYS A 2 -8.17 -5.25 1.62
N ARG A 3 -9.25 -5.93 1.97
CA ARG A 3 -10.59 -5.57 1.50
C ARG A 3 -11.58 -5.47 2.64
N GLY A 4 -12.51 -4.53 2.53
CA GLY A 4 -13.56 -4.34 3.53
C GLY A 4 -14.54 -5.53 3.55
N VAL A 5 -15.06 -5.82 4.73
CA VAL A 5 -16.11 -6.83 4.96
C VAL A 5 -17.23 -6.17 5.74
N GLY A 6 -18.44 -6.22 5.19
CA GLY A 6 -19.61 -5.55 5.78
C GLY A 6 -19.59 -4.02 5.61
N PRO A 7 -20.49 -3.31 6.32
CA PRO A 7 -20.63 -1.86 6.21
C PRO A 7 -19.52 -1.11 6.98
N SER A 8 -19.49 0.21 6.80
CA SER A 8 -18.78 1.11 7.73
C SER A 8 -19.65 1.43 8.93
N PHE A 9 -19.01 1.75 10.05
CA PHE A 9 -19.61 2.17 11.31
C PHE A 9 -18.93 3.46 11.79
N THR A 10 -19.61 4.23 12.63
CA THR A 10 -19.02 5.36 13.35
C THR A 10 -18.53 4.89 14.72
N VAL A 11 -17.31 5.28 15.09
CA VAL A 11 -16.77 5.01 16.42
C VAL A 11 -17.49 5.90 17.44
N THR A 12 -18.21 5.30 18.39
CA THR A 12 -18.99 6.07 19.38
C THR A 12 -18.40 6.02 20.79
N SER A 13 -17.53 5.05 21.09
CA SER A 13 -16.82 5.01 22.38
C SER A 13 -15.49 4.25 22.26
N VAL A 14 -14.45 4.80 22.89
CA VAL A 14 -13.11 4.20 22.95
C VAL A 14 -12.54 4.24 24.37
N ALA A 15 -11.67 3.28 24.68
CA ALA A 15 -10.84 3.24 25.87
C ALA A 15 -9.36 3.07 25.49
N SER A 16 -8.46 3.31 26.43
CA SER A 16 -7.02 3.12 26.24
C SER A 16 -6.50 1.99 27.12
N THR A 17 -5.61 1.16 26.58
CA THR A 17 -4.82 0.21 27.38
C THR A 17 -3.67 0.89 28.12
N GLU A 18 -3.34 2.14 27.79
CA GLU A 18 -2.28 2.91 28.44
C GLU A 18 -2.82 3.65 29.67
N PRO A 19 -2.20 3.50 30.86
CA PRO A 19 -2.58 4.24 32.06
C PRO A 19 -2.47 5.76 31.83
N GLY A 20 -3.51 6.54 32.16
CA GLY A 20 -3.47 8.00 32.17
C GLY A 20 -3.79 8.71 30.84
N ALA A 21 -4.01 7.98 29.75
CA ALA A 21 -4.28 8.55 28.41
C ALA A 21 -5.62 9.31 28.28
N GLY A 22 -6.45 9.34 29.32
CA GLY A 22 -7.79 9.95 29.32
C GLY A 22 -7.93 11.28 30.07
N ARG A 23 -6.86 11.83 30.69
CA ARG A 23 -6.94 13.11 31.41
C ARG A 23 -6.31 14.22 30.58
N GLY A 24 -7.15 14.94 29.84
CA GLY A 24 -6.75 16.17 29.19
C GLY A 24 -6.67 17.31 30.22
N GLU A 25 -5.52 17.98 30.28
CA GLU A 25 -5.45 19.36 30.77
C GLU A 25 -6.12 20.28 29.73
N ASP A 26 -6.90 21.24 30.23
CA ASP A 26 -7.49 22.42 29.57
C ASP A 26 -8.64 22.25 28.55
N GLY A 27 -9.87 22.53 29.03
CA GLY A 27 -10.86 23.48 28.48
C GLY A 27 -11.47 23.29 27.07
N MET A 28 -10.92 22.44 26.20
CA MET A 28 -11.49 22.07 24.91
C MET A 28 -12.06 20.66 24.98
N GLU A 29 -13.19 20.38 24.31
CA GLU A 29 -13.65 18.99 24.08
C GLU A 29 -12.56 18.22 23.33
N LYS A 30 -11.65 17.58 24.07
CA LYS A 30 -10.65 16.69 23.48
C LYS A 30 -11.39 15.46 22.97
N LEU A 31 -11.34 15.24 21.67
CA LEU A 31 -11.75 13.97 21.07
C LEU A 31 -11.10 12.83 21.86
N GLN A 32 -11.93 11.99 22.47
CA GLN A 32 -11.46 10.85 23.24
C GLN A 32 -10.76 9.88 22.28
N LYS A 33 -9.45 9.69 22.48
CA LYS A 33 -8.63 8.77 21.68
C LYS A 33 -8.24 7.54 22.50
N GLY A 34 -8.23 6.38 21.86
CA GLY A 34 -7.89 5.12 22.51
C GLY A 34 -7.61 4.02 21.49
N ASN A 35 -7.11 2.87 21.96
CA ASN A 35 -6.83 1.70 21.12
C ASN A 35 -7.80 0.53 21.40
N VAL A 36 -8.77 0.73 22.28
CA VAL A 36 -9.85 -0.21 22.57
C VAL A 36 -11.15 0.41 22.09
N ILE A 37 -11.74 -0.15 21.04
CA ILE A 37 -13.04 0.28 20.52
C ILE A 37 -14.12 -0.43 21.31
N MET A 38 -14.86 0.34 22.10
CA MET A 38 -15.92 -0.16 22.98
C MET A 38 -17.22 -0.32 22.19
N THR A 39 -17.61 0.74 21.48
CA THR A 39 -18.83 0.75 20.68
C THR A 39 -18.63 1.38 19.32
N LEU A 40 -19.35 0.80 18.35
CA LEU A 40 -19.50 1.25 16.97
C LEU A 40 -21.01 1.44 16.75
N ASP A 41 -21.45 2.58 16.21
CA ASP A 41 -22.87 2.92 16.05
C ASP A 41 -23.71 2.68 17.33
N ASN A 42 -23.13 2.98 18.49
CA ASN A 42 -23.72 2.75 19.82
C ASN A 42 -24.03 1.28 20.16
N GLN A 43 -23.44 0.33 19.43
CA GLN A 43 -23.48 -1.10 19.74
C GLN A 43 -22.09 -1.62 20.13
N PRO A 44 -21.98 -2.65 20.99
CA PRO A 44 -20.69 -3.23 21.33
C PRO A 44 -19.92 -3.70 20.09
N ALA A 45 -18.66 -3.28 19.98
CA ALA A 45 -17.87 -3.51 18.76
C ALA A 45 -17.73 -5.00 18.41
N LEU A 46 -17.59 -5.86 19.43
CA LEU A 46 -17.48 -7.30 19.23
C LEU A 46 -18.80 -7.94 18.74
N GLU A 47 -19.96 -7.41 19.13
CA GLU A 47 -21.26 -7.90 18.62
C GLU A 47 -21.43 -7.55 17.14
N LEU A 48 -21.00 -6.35 16.74
CA LEU A 48 -21.02 -5.96 15.33
C LEU A 48 -20.07 -6.82 14.48
N LEU A 49 -18.89 -7.17 15.00
CA LEU A 49 -18.00 -8.13 14.32
C LEU A 49 -18.69 -9.49 14.13
N GLN A 50 -19.42 -9.98 15.14
CA GLN A 50 -20.18 -11.24 15.03
C GLN A 50 -21.25 -11.14 13.94
N GLN A 51 -22.06 -10.07 13.94
CA GLN A 51 -23.08 -9.85 12.92
C GLN A 51 -22.50 -9.75 11.50
N VAL A 52 -21.36 -9.05 11.34
CA VAL A 52 -20.63 -8.96 10.07
C VAL A 52 -20.15 -10.32 9.61
N THR A 53 -19.62 -11.12 10.53
CA THR A 53 -19.14 -12.49 10.23
C THR A 53 -20.29 -13.42 9.83
N GLU A 54 -21.46 -13.31 10.46
CA GLU A 54 -22.64 -14.13 10.15
C GLU A 54 -23.19 -13.84 8.75
N ARG A 55 -23.23 -12.55 8.37
CA ARG A 55 -23.76 -12.06 7.09
C ARG A 55 -22.76 -12.16 5.92
N ALA A 56 -21.48 -12.39 6.21
CA ALA A 56 -20.45 -12.53 5.21
C ALA A 56 -20.66 -13.75 4.29
N ASN A 57 -20.15 -13.67 3.05
CA ASN A 57 -20.05 -14.81 2.14
C ASN A 57 -19.03 -15.84 2.66
N ASP A 58 -18.98 -17.01 2.02
CA ASP A 58 -18.14 -18.12 2.49
C ASP A 58 -16.63 -17.84 2.39
N GLU A 59 -16.21 -17.07 1.38
CA GLU A 59 -14.81 -16.64 1.24
C GLU A 59 -14.41 -15.72 2.40
N ASP A 60 -15.23 -14.71 2.69
CA ASP A 60 -15.02 -13.78 3.81
C ASP A 60 -15.04 -14.48 5.16
N LYS A 61 -15.99 -15.39 5.38
CA LYS A 61 -16.05 -16.21 6.60
C LYS A 61 -14.76 -17.02 6.78
N THR A 62 -14.21 -17.56 5.70
CA THR A 62 -12.94 -18.30 5.74
C THR A 62 -11.79 -17.37 6.10
N LEU A 63 -11.69 -16.21 5.46
CA LEU A 63 -10.65 -15.22 5.73
C LEU A 63 -10.70 -14.69 7.17
N LEU A 64 -11.89 -14.32 7.65
CA LEU A 64 -12.13 -13.87 9.03
C LEU A 64 -11.69 -14.91 10.06
N ARG A 65 -11.95 -16.21 9.81
CA ARG A 65 -11.57 -17.31 10.70
C ARG A 65 -10.08 -17.65 10.66
N SER A 66 -9.40 -17.39 9.53
CA SER A 66 -7.99 -17.71 9.33
C SER A 66 -6.99 -16.73 9.97
N GLY A 67 -7.49 -15.77 10.77
CA GLY A 67 -6.64 -14.81 11.51
C GLY A 67 -6.22 -13.58 10.70
N TRP A 68 -6.83 -13.35 9.54
CA TRP A 68 -6.55 -12.19 8.68
C TRP A 68 -7.44 -10.98 8.96
N LEU A 69 -8.03 -10.90 10.16
CA LEU A 69 -8.90 -9.79 10.56
C LEU A 69 -8.07 -8.51 10.75
N LEU A 70 -8.49 -7.47 10.02
CA LEU A 70 -7.94 -6.13 10.04
C LEU A 70 -9.08 -5.14 10.29
N CYS A 71 -8.72 -3.87 10.49
CA CYS A 71 -9.66 -2.77 10.43
C CYS A 71 -9.14 -1.65 9.55
N GLY A 72 -10.07 -0.94 8.91
CA GLY A 72 -9.84 0.33 8.26
C GLY A 72 -10.38 1.44 9.13
N ILE A 73 -9.60 2.50 9.30
CA ILE A 73 -9.97 3.71 10.06
C ILE A 73 -9.83 4.91 9.11
N SER A 74 -10.82 5.78 9.07
CA SER A 74 -10.79 7.06 8.35
C SER A 74 -11.27 8.16 9.28
N GLU A 75 -10.55 9.27 9.32
CA GLU A 75 -10.93 10.43 10.14
C GLU A 75 -12.20 11.07 9.56
N GLU A 76 -13.13 11.47 10.44
CA GLU A 76 -14.40 12.10 10.05
C GLU A 76 -14.17 13.39 9.24
N SER A 77 -13.19 14.20 9.65
CA SER A 77 -12.88 15.49 9.02
C SER A 77 -12.19 15.35 7.65
N ALA A 78 -11.70 14.17 7.28
CA ALA A 78 -11.03 13.98 5.99
C ALA A 78 -12.02 13.99 4.81
N SER A 79 -13.31 13.87 5.12
CA SER A 79 -14.31 13.43 4.16
C SER A 79 -15.51 14.40 4.15
N PRO A 80 -15.73 15.21 3.11
CA PRO A 80 -16.96 16.00 3.03
C PRO A 80 -18.18 15.06 3.03
N PRO A 81 -19.29 15.48 3.67
CA PRO A 81 -20.54 14.72 3.62
C PRO A 81 -20.96 14.62 2.16
N VAL A 82 -20.99 13.39 1.64
CA VAL A 82 -21.63 13.14 0.34
C VAL A 82 -23.12 13.13 0.64
N GLU A 83 -23.75 14.30 0.48
CA GLU A 83 -25.20 14.36 0.39
C GLU A 83 -25.64 13.55 -0.84
N ASP A 84 -26.64 12.72 -0.63
CA ASP A 84 -27.61 12.32 -1.66
C ASP A 84 -27.29 11.19 -2.65
N THR A 85 -26.47 10.20 -2.27
CA THR A 85 -26.57 8.87 -2.91
C THR A 85 -26.42 7.74 -1.90
N ASN A 86 -27.26 6.71 -1.97
CA ASN A 86 -27.13 5.44 -1.23
C ASN A 86 -25.88 4.62 -1.63
N ILE A 87 -24.86 5.29 -2.19
CA ILE A 87 -23.58 4.74 -2.61
C ILE A 87 -22.52 5.52 -1.83
N GLN A 88 -22.03 4.95 -0.73
CA GLN A 88 -20.81 5.47 -0.11
C GLN A 88 -19.69 5.38 -1.15
N ALA A 89 -19.17 6.53 -1.59
CA ALA A 89 -18.00 6.59 -2.43
C ALA A 89 -16.86 5.77 -1.80
N PRO A 90 -15.98 5.14 -2.61
CA PRO A 90 -14.77 4.52 -2.09
C PRO A 90 -14.04 5.53 -1.21
N ARG A 91 -13.89 5.21 0.08
CA ARG A 91 -13.09 6.00 1.01
C ARG A 91 -11.78 5.28 1.25
N ASP A 92 -10.71 6.05 1.33
CA ASP A 92 -9.40 5.49 1.65
C ASP A 92 -9.31 5.26 3.15
N PHE A 93 -9.01 4.02 3.54
CA PHE A 93 -8.91 3.62 4.93
C PHE A 93 -7.45 3.41 5.32
N LEU A 94 -7.09 3.90 6.50
CA LEU A 94 -5.86 3.50 7.17
C LEU A 94 -6.02 2.09 7.74
N ILE A 95 -5.32 1.12 7.14
CA ILE A 95 -5.44 -0.28 7.54
C ILE A 95 -4.56 -0.59 8.77
N ARG A 96 -5.15 -1.26 9.76
CA ARG A 96 -4.54 -1.58 11.06
C ARG A 96 -4.90 -2.99 11.51
N GLN A 97 -4.05 -3.55 12.36
CA GLN A 97 -4.29 -4.86 12.98
C GLN A 97 -5.42 -4.77 14.00
N VAL A 98 -6.30 -5.78 14.02
CA VAL A 98 -7.06 -6.10 15.23
C VAL A 98 -6.14 -6.98 16.10
N VAL A 99 -5.75 -6.45 17.25
CA VAL A 99 -4.73 -7.06 18.13
C VAL A 99 -5.37 -7.99 19.17
N GLY A 100 -6.63 -7.75 19.53
CA GLY A 100 -7.33 -8.57 20.50
C GLY A 100 -8.82 -8.33 20.52
N LEU A 101 -9.55 -9.29 21.08
CA LEU A 101 -10.97 -9.20 21.36
C LEU A 101 -11.15 -9.25 22.88
N VAL A 102 -12.05 -8.42 23.41
CA VAL A 102 -12.32 -8.33 24.84
C VAL A 102 -13.73 -8.87 25.10
N PRO A 103 -13.88 -10.09 25.66
CA PRO A 103 -15.19 -10.72 25.83
C PRO A 103 -16.15 -9.91 26.72
N GLU A 104 -15.62 -9.32 27.79
CA GLU A 104 -16.34 -8.44 28.70
C GLU A 104 -15.53 -7.14 28.80
N PRO A 105 -15.99 -6.01 28.24
CA PRO A 105 -17.38 -5.67 27.91
C PRO A 105 -17.72 -5.75 26.40
N LYS A 106 -17.26 -6.78 25.68
CA LYS A 106 -17.50 -6.96 24.22
C LYS A 106 -16.85 -5.89 23.33
N ALA A 107 -15.59 -5.59 23.58
CA ALA A 107 -14.80 -4.59 22.88
C ALA A 107 -13.73 -5.22 21.94
N ILE A 108 -13.11 -4.39 21.10
CA ILE A 108 -12.04 -4.80 20.16
C ILE A 108 -10.81 -3.93 20.39
N VAL A 109 -9.64 -4.54 20.47
CA VAL A 109 -8.35 -3.85 20.58
C VAL A 109 -7.71 -3.76 19.21
N VAL A 110 -7.27 -2.57 18.81
CA VAL A 110 -6.64 -2.31 17.51
C VAL A 110 -5.22 -1.77 17.68
N GLY A 111 -4.37 -2.00 16.67
CA GLY A 111 -2.98 -1.54 16.63
C GLY A 111 -2.83 -0.06 16.25
N ALA A 112 -3.75 0.78 16.71
CA ALA A 112 -3.81 2.20 16.38
C ALA A 112 -4.54 2.99 17.47
N ARG A 113 -4.34 4.31 17.49
CA ARG A 113 -5.21 5.22 18.24
C ARG A 113 -6.37 5.64 17.34
N VAL A 114 -7.58 5.50 17.86
CA VAL A 114 -8.85 5.79 17.21
C VAL A 114 -9.59 6.81 18.05
N SER A 115 -10.26 7.75 17.40
CA SER A 115 -11.05 8.80 18.02
C SER A 115 -12.55 8.48 17.92
N VAL A 116 -13.34 8.94 18.88
CA VAL A 116 -14.80 9.04 18.69
C VAL A 116 -15.08 9.93 17.47
N GLY A 117 -16.01 9.52 16.62
CA GLY A 117 -16.32 10.18 15.33
C GLY A 117 -15.67 9.50 14.12
N ASP A 118 -14.54 8.80 14.30
CA ASP A 118 -13.85 8.14 13.19
C ASP A 118 -14.77 7.11 12.49
N THR A 119 -14.64 7.02 11.17
CA THR A 119 -15.26 5.94 10.39
C THR A 119 -14.42 4.68 10.51
N PHE A 120 -15.05 3.59 10.90
CA PHE A 120 -14.44 2.27 11.07
C PHE A 120 -15.07 1.26 10.12
N ARG A 121 -14.25 0.35 9.58
CA ARG A 121 -14.76 -0.80 8.80
C ARG A 121 -13.89 -2.03 9.05
N PHE A 122 -14.50 -3.20 9.24
CA PHE A 122 -13.76 -4.46 9.30
C PHE A 122 -13.15 -4.77 7.93
N HIS A 123 -11.92 -5.26 7.94
CA HIS A 123 -11.19 -5.64 6.74
C HIS A 123 -10.62 -7.04 6.91
N VAL A 124 -10.34 -7.70 5.79
CA VAL A 124 -9.57 -8.93 5.76
C VAL A 124 -8.37 -8.77 4.84
N ARG A 125 -7.27 -9.44 5.19
CA ARG A 125 -6.16 -9.63 4.25
C ARG A 125 -6.53 -10.72 3.25
N ALA A 126 -6.50 -10.41 1.96
CA ALA A 126 -6.92 -11.31 0.90
C ALA A 126 -5.83 -11.45 -0.17
N ALA A 127 -5.50 -12.69 -0.51
CA ALA A 127 -4.49 -13.02 -1.52
C ALA A 127 -4.83 -12.45 -2.89
N ASN A 128 -6.10 -12.56 -3.31
CA ASN A 128 -6.56 -12.06 -4.60
C ASN A 128 -6.44 -10.54 -4.68
N THR A 129 -6.95 -9.82 -3.68
CA THR A 129 -6.78 -8.37 -3.60
C THR A 129 -5.31 -7.95 -3.60
N ALA A 130 -4.41 -8.69 -2.94
CA ALA A 130 -2.99 -8.35 -2.93
C ALA A 130 -2.29 -8.52 -4.29
N LYS A 131 -2.75 -9.50 -5.10
CA LYS A 131 -2.33 -9.66 -6.49
C LYS A 131 -2.90 -8.56 -7.37
N ASP A 132 -4.19 -8.26 -7.24
CA ASP A 132 -4.86 -7.26 -8.07
C ASP A 132 -4.28 -5.85 -7.82
N ASP A 133 -4.02 -5.50 -6.56
CA ASP A 133 -3.32 -4.25 -6.20
C ASP A 133 -1.94 -4.15 -6.89
N LEU A 134 -1.17 -5.24 -6.87
CA LEU A 134 0.16 -5.29 -7.48
C LEU A 134 0.05 -5.16 -9.01
N LYS A 135 -0.85 -5.91 -9.65
CA LYS A 135 -1.09 -5.83 -11.10
C LYS A 135 -1.51 -4.43 -11.56
N LEU A 136 -2.34 -3.75 -10.76
CA LEU A 136 -2.71 -2.37 -11.02
C LEU A 136 -1.51 -1.42 -10.92
N MET A 137 -0.66 -1.61 -9.90
CA MET A 137 0.59 -0.85 -9.75
C MET A 137 1.53 -1.07 -10.95
N ILE A 138 1.72 -2.32 -11.38
CA ILE A 138 2.52 -2.66 -12.56
C ILE A 138 1.96 -2.00 -13.83
N SER A 139 0.64 -2.11 -14.06
CA SER A 139 -0.03 -1.51 -15.22
C SER A 139 0.12 0.01 -15.26
N ARG A 140 0.03 0.66 -14.09
CA ARG A 140 0.26 2.09 -13.94
C ARG A 140 1.71 2.45 -14.25
N ALA A 141 2.68 1.73 -13.70
CA ALA A 141 4.10 1.98 -13.96
C ALA A 141 4.44 1.81 -15.46
N LYS A 142 3.90 0.79 -16.13
CA LYS A 142 4.01 0.64 -17.60
C LYS A 142 3.48 1.86 -18.34
N THR A 143 2.33 2.36 -17.91
CA THR A 143 1.67 3.52 -18.51
C THR A 143 2.49 4.80 -18.29
N GLU A 144 2.94 5.06 -17.06
CA GLU A 144 3.73 6.26 -16.72
C GLU A 144 5.06 6.32 -17.49
N ARG A 145 5.72 5.17 -17.73
CA ARG A 145 6.93 5.08 -18.57
C ARG A 145 6.70 5.53 -20.02
N LEU A 146 5.48 5.48 -20.55
CA LEU A 146 5.18 5.96 -21.90
C LEU A 146 5.17 7.50 -21.98
N PHE A 147 4.96 8.19 -20.87
CA PHE A 147 4.75 9.65 -20.84
C PHE A 147 5.94 10.43 -20.27
N PHE A 148 6.97 9.75 -19.79
CA PHE A 148 8.14 10.40 -19.18
C PHE A 148 9.17 10.93 -20.20
N SER A 149 9.17 10.42 -21.43
CA SER A 149 10.05 10.90 -22.50
C SER A 149 9.37 11.94 -23.38
N THR A 150 10.13 12.93 -23.85
CA THR A 150 9.70 13.88 -24.89
C THR A 150 9.61 13.25 -26.28
N GLY A 151 10.10 12.01 -26.45
CA GLY A 151 10.04 11.23 -27.69
C GLY A 151 8.85 10.25 -27.73
N SER A 152 8.71 9.53 -28.85
CA SER A 152 7.61 8.56 -29.07
C SER A 152 7.88 7.14 -28.54
N SER A 153 8.87 6.96 -27.67
CA SER A 153 9.31 5.64 -27.21
C SER A 153 9.21 5.53 -25.68
N ALA A 154 8.67 4.40 -25.21
CA ALA A 154 8.65 4.05 -23.79
C ALA A 154 10.08 3.90 -23.27
N GLY A 155 10.33 4.30 -22.01
CA GLY A 155 11.59 3.96 -21.36
C GLY A 155 11.78 2.45 -21.25
N VAL A 156 12.96 1.94 -21.58
CA VAL A 156 13.33 0.52 -21.51
C VAL A 156 13.64 0.17 -20.06
N PRO A 157 12.95 -0.78 -19.42
CA PRO A 157 13.22 -1.13 -18.04
C PRO A 157 14.54 -1.91 -17.93
N LEU A 158 15.42 -1.49 -17.02
CA LEU A 158 16.75 -2.07 -16.80
C LEU A 158 16.82 -2.97 -15.56
N ALA A 159 15.99 -2.70 -14.56
CA ALA A 159 15.89 -3.47 -13.32
C ALA A 159 14.62 -3.08 -12.56
N ALA A 160 14.20 -3.93 -11.62
CA ALA A 160 13.16 -3.59 -10.65
C ALA A 160 13.61 -3.86 -9.20
N VAL A 161 13.13 -3.04 -8.26
CA VAL A 161 13.33 -3.23 -6.83
C VAL A 161 11.98 -3.36 -6.15
N GLN A 162 11.73 -4.51 -5.51
CA GLN A 162 10.55 -4.73 -4.68
C GLN A 162 10.87 -4.50 -3.19
N VAL A 163 10.05 -3.69 -2.53
CA VAL A 163 9.95 -3.67 -1.07
C VAL A 163 8.63 -4.35 -0.69
N SER A 164 8.73 -5.56 -0.14
CA SER A 164 7.56 -6.41 0.12
C SER A 164 7.19 -6.39 1.61
N CYS A 165 5.89 -6.28 1.93
CA CYS A 165 5.43 -6.48 3.32
C CYS A 165 5.79 -7.89 3.80
N VAL A 166 6.27 -7.99 5.05
CA VAL A 166 6.63 -9.27 5.73
C VAL A 166 5.52 -10.32 5.67
N GLY A 167 4.25 -9.92 5.59
CA GLY A 167 3.13 -10.86 5.49
C GLY A 167 2.77 -11.32 4.08
N ARG A 168 3.53 -10.97 3.03
CA ARG A 168 3.36 -11.51 1.67
C ARG A 168 4.13 -12.82 1.49
N GLY A 169 3.99 -13.45 0.32
CA GLY A 169 4.63 -14.71 -0.02
C GLY A 169 3.77 -15.94 0.32
N LYS A 170 4.41 -17.09 0.58
CA LYS A 170 3.73 -18.39 0.70
C LYS A 170 2.61 -18.40 1.76
N GLY A 171 2.78 -17.69 2.87
CA GLY A 171 1.75 -17.61 3.92
C GLY A 171 0.45 -16.94 3.45
N LEU A 172 0.55 -15.93 2.59
CA LEU A 172 -0.62 -15.23 2.03
C LEU A 172 -1.16 -15.95 0.79
N TYR A 173 -0.29 -16.37 -0.12
CA TYR A 173 -0.67 -16.87 -1.44
C TYR A 173 -0.83 -18.39 -1.52
N GLY A 174 -0.37 -19.13 -0.53
CA GLY A 174 -0.23 -20.59 -0.58
C GLY A 174 0.94 -21.07 -1.45
N ARG A 175 1.60 -20.17 -2.19
CA ARG A 175 2.70 -20.44 -3.12
C ARG A 175 3.78 -19.37 -3.03
N SER A 176 5.03 -19.75 -3.26
CA SER A 176 6.16 -18.82 -3.33
C SER A 176 6.14 -18.00 -4.64
N ASN A 177 6.87 -16.89 -4.66
CA ASN A 177 7.21 -16.10 -5.86
C ASN A 177 6.06 -15.47 -6.65
N VAL A 178 4.82 -15.51 -6.14
CA VAL A 178 3.65 -14.91 -6.82
C VAL A 178 3.85 -13.42 -7.14
N ASP A 179 4.49 -12.66 -6.24
CA ASP A 179 4.78 -11.25 -6.51
C ASP A 179 5.84 -11.08 -7.60
N LEU A 180 6.88 -11.92 -7.60
CA LEU A 180 7.96 -11.88 -8.59
C LEU A 180 7.43 -12.19 -9.98
N GLU A 181 6.59 -13.21 -10.13
CA GLU A 181 5.94 -13.54 -11.41
C GLU A 181 5.10 -12.38 -11.97
N ILE A 182 4.48 -11.58 -11.10
CA ILE A 182 3.73 -10.39 -11.53
C ILE A 182 4.67 -9.24 -11.89
N ILE A 183 5.82 -9.11 -11.21
CA ILE A 183 6.81 -8.06 -11.48
C ILE A 183 7.61 -8.39 -12.75
N GLU A 184 7.86 -9.66 -13.05
CA GLU A 184 8.44 -10.10 -14.33
C GLU A 184 7.61 -9.56 -15.50
N GLU A 185 6.28 -9.56 -15.39
CA GLU A 185 5.42 -8.90 -16.40
C GLU A 185 5.76 -7.40 -16.59
N LEU A 186 6.23 -6.67 -15.57
CA LEU A 186 6.62 -5.24 -15.68
C LEU A 186 7.83 -5.03 -16.58
N VAL A 187 8.78 -5.96 -16.51
CA VAL A 187 10.09 -5.90 -17.16
C VAL A 187 10.16 -6.75 -18.43
N ASP A 188 9.12 -7.54 -18.70
CA ASP A 188 8.97 -8.36 -19.91
C ASP A 188 9.12 -7.55 -21.21
N GLY A 189 9.81 -8.14 -22.19
CA GLY A 189 10.13 -7.53 -23.49
C GLY A 189 11.28 -6.53 -23.49
N ALA A 190 11.97 -6.35 -22.36
CA ALA A 190 13.18 -5.55 -22.29
C ALA A 190 14.39 -6.44 -22.57
N VAL A 191 15.00 -6.25 -23.73
CA VAL A 191 16.33 -6.80 -24.01
C VAL A 191 17.32 -5.87 -23.32
N ALA A 192 18.04 -6.36 -22.31
CA ALA A 192 19.20 -5.66 -21.81
C ALA A 192 20.17 -5.52 -22.99
N GLY A 193 20.33 -4.30 -23.49
CA GLY A 193 21.25 -4.04 -24.59
C GLY A 193 22.68 -4.39 -24.15
N SER A 194 23.18 -5.52 -24.63
CA SER A 194 24.61 -5.75 -24.76
C SER A 194 24.90 -5.94 -26.25
N ASP A 195 25.87 -5.19 -26.76
CA ASP A 195 26.43 -5.40 -28.10
C ASP A 195 27.39 -6.62 -28.13
N ASP A 196 27.35 -7.46 -27.08
CA ASP A 196 28.14 -8.66 -26.89
C ASP A 196 27.21 -9.89 -26.94
N ASP A 197 27.61 -10.89 -27.73
CA ASP A 197 26.85 -12.07 -28.19
C ASP A 197 26.38 -13.06 -27.10
N ASP A 198 26.33 -12.65 -25.82
CA ASP A 198 25.94 -13.51 -24.70
C ASP A 198 25.01 -12.73 -23.73
N HIS A 199 23.76 -13.21 -23.67
CA HIS A 199 22.70 -12.93 -22.68
C HIS A 199 21.53 -11.99 -23.10
N ASP A 200 20.54 -12.58 -23.79
CA ASP A 200 19.12 -12.20 -23.72
C ASP A 200 18.58 -12.46 -22.28
N GLU A 201 19.11 -11.76 -21.28
CA GLU A 201 18.66 -11.91 -19.89
C GLU A 201 17.57 -10.89 -19.56
N GLU A 202 16.48 -11.38 -18.96
CA GLU A 202 15.42 -10.55 -18.41
C GLU A 202 15.98 -9.58 -17.36
N PRO A 203 15.48 -8.33 -17.28
CA PRO A 203 15.98 -7.38 -16.30
C PRO A 203 15.90 -7.92 -14.86
N PRO A 204 16.96 -7.78 -14.06
CA PRO A 204 16.98 -8.33 -12.71
C PRO A 204 15.94 -7.67 -11.80
N VAL A 205 15.30 -8.49 -10.97
CA VAL A 205 14.42 -8.05 -9.89
C VAL A 205 15.09 -8.33 -8.55
N ALA A 206 15.42 -7.27 -7.81
CA ALA A 206 15.97 -7.36 -6.47
C ALA A 206 14.97 -6.83 -5.43
N GLY A 207 15.24 -7.02 -4.14
CA GLY A 207 14.34 -6.51 -3.11
C GLY A 207 14.64 -6.97 -1.70
N PHE A 208 13.81 -6.51 -0.77
CA PHE A 208 13.85 -6.93 0.63
C PHE A 208 12.45 -6.85 1.27
N PHE A 209 12.29 -7.50 2.42
CA PHE A 209 11.07 -7.42 3.21
C PHE A 209 11.12 -6.24 4.17
N ALA A 210 10.03 -5.49 4.24
CA ALA A 210 9.85 -4.39 5.19
C ALA A 210 8.52 -4.52 5.93
N ASN A 211 8.43 -3.95 7.13
CA ASN A 211 7.22 -3.94 7.95
C ASN A 211 6.66 -2.52 8.10
N GLY A 212 6.75 -1.72 7.05
CA GLY A 212 6.37 -0.32 7.10
C GLY A 212 6.70 0.40 5.80
N GLU A 213 5.73 1.18 5.34
CA GLU A 213 5.91 2.24 4.37
C GLU A 213 5.43 3.55 4.99
N ILE A 214 6.08 4.67 4.71
CA ILE A 214 5.71 5.98 5.23
C ILE A 214 5.11 6.78 4.08
N GLY A 215 3.84 7.19 4.21
CA GLY A 215 3.17 7.96 3.17
C GLY A 215 1.75 8.39 3.56
N PRO A 216 1.10 9.21 2.74
CA PRO A 216 -0.31 9.55 2.95
C PRO A 216 -1.21 8.31 2.74
N VAL A 217 -2.47 8.43 3.16
CA VAL A 217 -3.53 7.49 2.76
C VAL A 217 -4.11 7.98 1.44
N GLY A 218 -4.36 7.04 0.51
CA GLY A 218 -4.90 7.34 -0.81
C GLY A 218 -3.86 7.70 -1.87
N LEU A 219 -4.34 7.99 -3.08
CA LEU A 219 -3.51 8.41 -4.21
C LEU A 219 -3.24 9.92 -4.12
N THR A 220 -1.98 10.30 -3.95
CA THR A 220 -1.56 11.70 -4.12
C THR A 220 -1.92 12.20 -5.52
N GLY A 221 -2.84 13.16 -5.62
CA GLY A 221 -3.22 13.83 -6.88
C GLY A 221 -4.46 13.28 -7.60
N PHE A 222 -5.10 12.22 -7.12
CA PHE A 222 -6.39 11.73 -7.65
C PHE A 222 -7.40 11.53 -6.51
N GLY A 223 -7.97 12.65 -6.04
CA GLY A 223 -9.01 12.67 -5.02
C GLY A 223 -9.09 14.01 -4.32
N ASN A 224 -10.28 14.38 -3.87
CA ASN A 224 -10.51 15.58 -3.03
C ASN A 224 -10.17 15.29 -1.55
N ASP A 225 -9.80 14.06 -1.22
CA ASP A 225 -9.50 13.59 0.13
C ASP A 225 -7.99 13.61 0.35
N VAL A 226 -7.45 14.83 0.51
CA VAL A 226 -6.08 14.99 1.03
C VAL A 226 -6.19 14.76 2.54
N SER A 227 -6.21 13.51 2.97
CA SER A 227 -5.84 13.21 4.35
C SER A 227 -4.44 13.80 4.56
N SER A 228 -4.34 14.89 5.32
CA SER A 228 -3.11 15.69 5.46
C SER A 228 -2.04 15.02 6.32
N GLY A 229 -2.24 13.75 6.67
CA GLY A 229 -1.38 12.97 7.54
C GLY A 229 -0.42 12.07 6.76
N THR A 230 0.81 11.95 7.26
CA THR A 230 1.72 10.88 6.89
C THR A 230 1.59 9.75 7.89
N PHE A 231 1.40 8.53 7.40
CA PHE A 231 1.16 7.35 8.23
C PHE A 231 2.17 6.25 7.94
N VAL A 232 2.37 5.39 8.93
CA VAL A 232 3.04 4.10 8.72
C VAL A 232 2.01 3.08 8.22
N HIS A 233 2.31 2.41 7.12
CA HIS A 233 1.48 1.39 6.49
C HIS A 233 2.13 0.01 6.62
N GLY A 234 1.43 -0.94 7.24
CA GLY A 234 1.97 -2.27 7.53
C GLY A 234 1.62 -3.35 6.49
N PHE A 235 0.78 -3.05 5.49
CA PHE A 235 0.20 -4.03 4.56
C PHE A 235 0.40 -3.67 3.09
N THR A 236 1.55 -3.10 2.75
CA THR A 236 1.83 -2.57 1.42
C THR A 236 2.86 -3.42 0.68
N THR A 237 3.05 -3.11 -0.60
CA THR A 237 4.23 -3.51 -1.37
C THR A 237 4.54 -2.32 -2.26
N VAL A 238 5.81 -2.04 -2.45
CA VAL A 238 6.27 -1.01 -3.38
C VAL A 238 7.14 -1.68 -4.42
N VAL A 239 6.99 -1.27 -5.67
CA VAL A 239 7.87 -1.68 -6.76
C VAL A 239 8.41 -0.41 -7.42
N ALA A 240 9.72 -0.29 -7.46
CA ALA A 240 10.42 0.72 -8.25
C ALA A 240 10.99 0.05 -9.50
N VAL A 241 10.95 0.75 -10.63
CA VAL A 241 11.56 0.31 -11.89
C VAL A 241 12.58 1.34 -12.33
N LEU A 242 13.80 0.88 -12.61
CA LEU A 242 14.81 1.68 -13.27
C LEU A 242 14.59 1.56 -14.77
N SER A 243 14.55 2.67 -15.49
CA SER A 243 14.33 2.66 -16.94
C SER A 243 15.29 3.61 -17.65
N ASP A 244 15.80 3.19 -18.79
CA ASP A 244 16.53 4.03 -19.72
C ASP A 244 15.55 4.76 -20.65
N PHE A 245 15.68 6.08 -20.70
CA PHE A 245 14.92 6.96 -21.59
C PHE A 245 15.79 7.61 -22.67
N SER A 246 17.05 7.18 -22.79
CA SER A 246 17.93 7.63 -23.85
C SER A 246 17.31 7.31 -25.22
N GLU A 247 17.31 8.28 -26.14
CA GLU A 247 16.87 8.00 -27.50
C GLU A 247 17.89 7.11 -28.19
N ASP A 248 17.40 6.09 -28.91
CA ASP A 248 18.21 5.24 -29.79
C ASP A 248 19.22 6.08 -30.58
N LYS A 249 20.50 6.02 -30.20
CA LYS A 249 21.59 6.67 -30.97
C LYS A 249 21.62 6.18 -32.42
N LYS A 250 21.02 5.01 -32.71
CA LYS A 250 20.86 4.45 -34.06
C LYS A 250 19.95 5.26 -35.00
N LYS A 251 19.11 6.19 -34.51
CA LYS A 251 18.32 7.10 -35.38
C LYS A 251 19.02 8.41 -35.76
N ARG A 252 20.14 8.76 -35.12
CA ARG A 252 21.04 9.82 -35.61
C ARG A 252 22.00 9.21 -36.62
N GLY A 253 21.50 8.96 -37.81
CA GLY A 253 22.36 8.72 -38.97
C GLY A 253 23.30 9.90 -39.17
N ASP A 254 24.59 9.60 -39.03
CA ASP A 254 25.71 10.15 -39.80
C ASP A 254 25.83 11.68 -39.85
N THR A 255 26.59 12.25 -38.90
CA THR A 255 27.55 13.29 -39.26
C THR A 255 28.87 13.00 -38.57
N SER A 256 29.83 12.56 -39.37
CA SER A 256 31.24 12.45 -39.03
C SER A 256 31.73 13.62 -38.18
N SER A 257 32.22 13.35 -36.97
CA SER A 257 33.27 14.16 -36.37
C SER A 257 34.24 13.25 -35.61
N GLN A 258 35.52 13.45 -35.91
CA GLN A 258 36.66 12.63 -35.51
C GLN A 258 36.80 12.48 -33.98
N PRO A 259 37.52 11.45 -33.49
CA PRO A 259 37.72 11.28 -32.06
C PRO A 259 38.65 12.39 -31.55
N ALA A 260 38.14 13.20 -30.61
CA ALA A 260 39.00 13.99 -29.74
C ALA A 260 39.54 13.06 -28.66
N SER A 261 40.82 12.75 -28.74
CA SER A 261 41.59 12.17 -27.65
C SER A 261 41.58 13.12 -26.45
N SER A 262 40.98 12.70 -25.34
CA SER A 262 41.36 13.19 -24.03
C SER A 262 41.25 12.04 -23.04
N THR A 263 42.42 11.58 -22.63
CA THR A 263 42.69 10.73 -21.47
C THR A 263 41.82 11.12 -20.28
N PHE A 264 41.03 10.16 -19.80
CA PHE A 264 40.41 10.12 -18.48
C PHE A 264 41.06 8.96 -17.72
N ASP A 265 42.38 9.03 -17.59
CA ASP A 265 43.06 8.46 -16.43
C ASP A 265 42.95 9.54 -15.33
N ASP A 266 42.77 9.12 -14.07
CA ASP A 266 42.57 9.93 -12.86
C ASP A 266 41.10 10.20 -12.45
N MET A 267 40.33 9.15 -12.13
CA MET A 267 39.30 9.23 -11.08
C MET A 267 38.86 7.86 -10.50
N GLU A 268 39.81 6.93 -10.31
CA GLU A 268 39.67 5.84 -9.34
C GLU A 268 40.63 6.08 -8.18
N GLU A 269 40.10 6.58 -7.06
CA GLU A 269 40.40 6.18 -5.67
C GLU A 269 39.65 7.16 -4.75
N ASP A 270 39.10 6.64 -3.66
CA ASP A 270 38.39 7.34 -2.57
C ASP A 270 36.88 7.57 -2.71
N ALA A 271 36.10 6.48 -2.57
CA ALA A 271 34.71 6.57 -2.12
C ALA A 271 34.20 5.35 -1.32
N TRP A 272 35.10 4.61 -0.65
CA TRP A 272 34.73 3.65 0.40
C TRP A 272 35.63 3.85 1.61
N GLY A 273 35.16 4.69 2.53
CA GLY A 273 35.61 4.79 3.92
C GLY A 273 34.41 4.64 4.84
#